data_AF-A0AB39MET9-F1
#
_entry.id   AF-A0AB39MET9-F1
#
_cell.length_a   1.000
_cell.length_b   1.000
_cell.length_c   1.000
_cell.angle_alpha   90.00
_cell.angle_beta   90.00
_cell.angle_gamma   90.00
#
_symmetry.space_group_name_H-M   'P 1'
#
loop_
_entity.id
_entity.type
_entity.pdbx_description
1 polymer ?
#
loop_
_entity_poly.entity_id
_entity_poly.type
_entity_poly.pdbx_seq_one_letter_code
_entity_poly.pdbx_strand_id
1 'polypeptide(L)'
;MSAPDGSPVGAERSIGQLFASATTEMSALVHDEIALAKAQLKQDVKRGVAGGGAFTVAAVVLLFSLPMLNFALAYGIRTWSGWNMALCFLLSFAANVLVAIVLGLVGVLFFKKASKSKGPQKVAASVKETAGVLGNAKPHPRPAIEERVPEAIEAVARSSS
;
A
#
# COMPACT_ATOMS: atom_id res chain seq x y z
N MET A 1 -69.64 14.13 6.46
CA MET A 1 -69.11 12.92 5.83
C MET A 1 -67.59 12.96 5.98
N SER A 2 -67.01 11.91 6.53
CA SER A 2 -65.68 11.82 7.14
C SER A 2 -64.51 11.79 6.15
N ALA A 3 -63.38 12.40 6.52
CA ALA A 3 -62.05 11.76 6.60
C ALA A 3 -61.01 12.79 7.10
N PRO A 4 -60.20 12.46 8.14
CA PRO A 4 -59.02 13.24 8.51
C PRO A 4 -57.78 12.62 7.84
N ASP A 5 -57.14 13.32 6.90
CA ASP A 5 -55.81 12.93 6.42
C ASP A 5 -54.75 13.39 7.42
N GLY A 6 -54.61 12.59 8.47
CA GLY A 6 -53.46 12.61 9.34
C GLY A 6 -52.26 12.05 8.60
N SER A 7 -51.51 12.92 7.92
CA SER A 7 -50.09 12.65 7.68
C SER A 7 -49.43 12.54 9.07
N PRO A 8 -48.88 11.38 9.48
CA PRO A 8 -48.27 11.25 10.79
C PRO A 8 -46.92 11.98 10.74
N VAL A 9 -46.96 13.29 10.98
CA VAL A 9 -45.80 14.06 11.47
C VAL A 9 -45.57 13.54 12.89
N GLY A 10 -44.75 12.49 13.02
CA GLY A 10 -44.47 11.87 14.32
C GLY A 10 -44.84 10.39 14.44
N ALA A 11 -44.71 9.59 13.36
CA ALA A 11 -44.37 8.20 13.59
C ALA A 11 -42.95 8.20 14.18
N GLU A 12 -42.85 8.18 15.52
CA GLU A 12 -41.59 7.99 16.24
C GLU A 12 -40.84 6.86 15.55
N ARG A 13 -39.78 7.21 14.80
CA ARG A 13 -38.97 6.24 14.09
C ARG A 13 -38.57 5.22 15.14
N SER A 14 -39.05 3.98 15.00
CA SER A 14 -38.80 2.99 16.05
C SER A 14 -37.29 2.90 16.28
N ILE A 15 -36.85 2.71 17.52
CA ILE A 15 -35.42 2.59 17.85
C ILE A 15 -34.73 1.58 16.92
N GLY A 16 -35.44 0.52 16.52
CA GLY A 16 -34.97 -0.44 15.51
C GLY A 16 -34.81 0.13 14.09
N GLN A 17 -35.70 1.03 13.65
CA GLN A 17 -35.55 1.73 12.38
C GLN A 17 -34.45 2.82 12.40
N LEU A 18 -34.19 3.46 13.55
CA LEU A 18 -33.07 4.39 13.72
C LEU A 18 -31.73 3.65 13.68
N PHE A 19 -31.64 2.53 14.40
CA PHE A 19 -30.46 1.66 14.41
C PHE A 19 -30.20 1.04 13.03
N ALA A 20 -31.24 0.58 12.35
CA ALA A 20 -31.14 0.08 10.98
C ALA A 20 -30.61 1.17 10.03
N SER A 21 -31.13 2.39 10.12
CA SER A 21 -30.69 3.50 9.25
C SER A 21 -29.24 3.90 9.54
N ALA A 22 -28.84 3.98 10.82
CA ALA A 22 -27.46 4.25 11.22
C ALA A 22 -26.48 3.15 10.77
N THR A 23 -26.90 1.89 10.82
CA THR A 23 -26.11 0.75 10.32
C THR A 23 -25.96 0.80 8.80
N THR A 24 -27.01 1.20 8.08
CA THR A 24 -26.97 1.40 6.63
C THR A 24 -26.02 2.54 6.25
N GLU A 25 -26.07 3.68 6.93
CA GLU A 25 -25.13 4.78 6.66
C GLU A 25 -23.68 4.41 6.96
N MET A 26 -23.43 3.67 8.05
CA MET A 26 -22.09 3.16 8.35
C MET A 26 -21.59 2.20 7.27
N SER A 27 -22.48 1.33 6.74
CA SER A 27 -22.16 0.41 5.65
C SER A 27 -21.84 1.16 4.36
N ALA A 28 -22.57 2.23 4.04
CA ALA A 28 -22.29 3.10 2.90
C ALA A 28 -20.93 3.79 3.02
N LEU A 29 -20.60 4.32 4.20
CA LEU A 29 -19.33 5.01 4.48
C LEU A 29 -18.13 4.08 4.33
N VAL A 30 -18.24 2.84 4.82
CA VAL A 30 -17.19 1.80 4.63
C VAL A 30 -17.03 1.45 3.16
N HIS A 31 -18.13 1.37 2.40
CA HIS A 31 -18.06 1.09 0.97
C HIS A 31 -17.35 2.19 0.19
N ASP A 32 -17.60 3.45 0.54
CA ASP A 32 -16.93 4.62 -0.04
C ASP A 32 -15.44 4.66 0.30
N GLU A 33 -15.06 4.36 1.55
CA GLU A 33 -13.64 4.30 1.96
C GLU A 33 -12.90 3.19 1.20
N ILE A 34 -13.54 2.03 1.00
CA ILE A 34 -13.00 0.93 0.19
C ILE A 34 -12.90 1.35 -1.29
N ALA A 35 -13.91 2.03 -1.83
CA ALA A 35 -13.91 2.51 -3.20
C ALA A 35 -12.76 3.52 -3.42
N LEU A 36 -12.54 4.42 -2.47
CA LEU A 36 -11.45 5.39 -2.48
C LEU A 36 -10.08 4.70 -2.39
N ALA A 37 -9.89 3.79 -1.43
CA ALA A 37 -8.66 3.02 -1.28
C ALA A 37 -8.35 2.19 -2.54
N LYS A 38 -9.38 1.63 -3.17
CA LYS A 38 -9.25 0.89 -4.44
C LYS A 38 -8.84 1.83 -5.58
N ALA A 39 -9.37 3.06 -5.63
CA ALA A 39 -8.95 4.06 -6.61
C ALA A 39 -7.49 4.47 -6.41
N GLN A 40 -7.06 4.68 -5.17
CA GLN A 40 -5.69 5.03 -4.82
C GLN A 40 -4.71 3.89 -5.16
N LEU A 41 -5.06 2.64 -4.83
CA LEU A 41 -4.30 1.46 -5.24
C LEU A 41 -4.17 1.36 -6.77
N LYS A 42 -5.25 1.59 -7.51
CA LYS A 42 -5.18 1.61 -8.99
C LYS A 42 -4.27 2.73 -9.50
N GLN A 43 -4.29 3.90 -8.87
CA GLN A 43 -3.44 5.03 -9.23
C GLN A 43 -1.97 4.75 -8.91
N ASP A 44 -1.68 4.11 -7.78
CA ASP A 44 -0.35 3.68 -7.38
C ASP A 44 0.20 2.58 -8.29
N VAL A 45 -0.63 1.60 -8.66
CA VAL A 45 -0.29 0.58 -9.66
C VAL A 45 -0.03 1.25 -11.01
N LYS A 46 -0.88 2.19 -11.46
CA LYS A 46 -0.68 2.90 -12.72
C LYS A 46 0.62 3.70 -12.73
N ARG A 47 0.94 4.38 -11.62
CA ARG A 47 2.21 5.10 -11.43
C ARG A 47 3.40 4.15 -11.40
N GLY A 48 3.28 3.03 -10.69
CA GLY A 48 4.31 2.00 -10.59
C GLY A 48 4.57 1.31 -11.93
N VAL A 49 3.53 1.04 -12.71
CA VAL A 49 3.63 0.47 -14.06
C VAL A 49 4.18 1.50 -15.05
N ALA A 50 3.74 2.76 -15.00
CA ALA A 50 4.26 3.80 -15.88
C ALA A 50 5.74 4.09 -15.61
N GLY A 51 6.12 4.18 -14.33
CA GLY A 51 7.51 4.34 -13.92
C GLY A 51 8.34 3.10 -14.24
N GLY A 52 7.89 1.93 -13.81
CA GLY A 52 8.62 0.66 -13.97
C GLY A 52 8.75 0.23 -15.43
N GLY A 53 7.70 0.40 -16.25
CA GLY A 53 7.68 -0.02 -17.65
C GLY A 53 8.73 0.69 -18.50
N ALA A 54 8.87 2.01 -18.34
CA ALA A 54 9.92 2.77 -19.04
C ALA A 54 11.32 2.31 -18.63
N PHE A 55 11.54 2.02 -17.34
CA PHE A 55 12.81 1.47 -16.86
C PHE A 55 13.09 0.06 -17.42
N THR A 56 12.08 -0.80 -17.56
CA THR A 56 12.24 -2.12 -18.17
C THR A 56 12.65 -2.00 -19.64
N VAL A 57 11.98 -1.14 -20.42
CA VAL A 57 12.33 -0.92 -21.83
C VAL A 57 13.74 -0.33 -21.95
N ALA A 58 14.08 0.67 -21.14
CA ALA A 58 15.43 1.26 -21.12
C ALA A 58 16.51 0.22 -20.78
N ALA A 59 16.26 -0.66 -19.79
CA ALA A 59 17.17 -1.73 -19.44
C ALA A 59 17.38 -2.73 -20.59
N VAL A 60 16.31 -3.10 -21.30
CA VAL A 60 16.40 -3.99 -22.48
C VAL A 60 17.19 -3.33 -23.60
N VAL A 61 16.93 -2.05 -23.89
CA VAL A 61 17.67 -1.30 -24.92
C VAL A 61 19.16 -1.19 -24.56
N LEU A 62 19.48 -0.87 -23.30
CA LEU A 62 20.87 -0.84 -22.83
C LEU A 62 21.55 -2.20 -22.98
N LEU A 63 20.88 -3.28 -22.59
CA LEU A 63 21.40 -4.64 -22.73
C LEU A 63 21.69 -4.97 -24.20
N PHE A 64 20.77 -4.63 -25.10
CA PHE A 64 20.94 -4.86 -26.55
C PHE A 64 22.01 -3.97 -27.18
N SER A 65 22.31 -2.81 -26.58
CA SER A 65 23.37 -1.89 -27.03
C SER A 65 24.78 -2.31 -26.61
N LEU A 66 24.93 -3.21 -25.63
CA LEU A 66 26.23 -3.64 -25.09
C LEU A 66 27.22 -4.14 -26.15
N PRO A 67 26.84 -4.99 -27.12
CA PRO A 67 27.77 -5.43 -28.16
C PRO A 67 28.31 -4.25 -28.97
N MET A 68 27.42 -3.32 -29.35
CA MET A 68 27.80 -2.13 -30.11
C MET A 68 28.72 -1.20 -29.32
N LEU A 69 28.44 -1.01 -28.03
CA LEU A 69 29.32 -0.27 -27.12
C LEU A 69 30.70 -0.91 -27.00
N ASN A 70 30.77 -2.24 -26.96
CA ASN A 70 32.03 -2.97 -26.90
C ASN A 70 32.86 -2.78 -28.17
N PHE A 71 32.24 -2.86 -29.34
CA PHE A 71 32.89 -2.52 -30.62
C PHE A 71 33.41 -1.09 -30.62
N ALA A 72 32.59 -0.11 -30.22
CA ALA A 72 32.98 1.29 -30.17
C ALA A 72 34.21 1.52 -29.27
N LEU A 73 34.24 0.91 -28.08
CA LEU A 73 35.38 0.95 -27.17
C LEU A 73 36.62 0.27 -27.77
N ALA A 74 36.46 -0.92 -28.37
CA ALA A 74 37.58 -1.66 -28.93
C ALA A 74 38.26 -0.87 -30.06
N TYR A 75 37.47 -0.29 -30.96
CA TYR A 75 37.99 0.58 -32.01
C TYR A 75 38.62 1.87 -31.44
N GLY A 76 38.01 2.49 -30.42
CA GLY A 76 38.54 3.68 -29.76
C GLY A 76 39.91 3.44 -29.09
N ILE A 77 40.04 2.31 -28.37
CA ILE A 77 41.31 1.91 -27.76
C ILE A 77 42.35 1.59 -28.83
N ARG A 78 41.94 0.92 -29.91
CA ARG A 78 42.84 0.59 -31.03
C ARG A 78 43.38 1.86 -31.69
N THR A 79 42.56 2.89 -31.89
CA THR A 79 43.01 4.15 -32.52
C THR A 79 44.06 4.89 -31.71
N TRP A 80 44.07 4.73 -30.38
CA TRP A 80 45.03 5.42 -29.52
C TRP A 80 46.31 4.60 -29.27
N SER A 81 46.19 3.29 -29.09
CA SER A 81 47.31 2.44 -28.67
C SER A 81 47.94 1.59 -29.77
N GLY A 82 47.26 1.37 -30.90
CA GLY A 82 47.75 0.49 -31.99
C GLY A 82 47.89 -1.01 -31.61
N TRP A 83 47.48 -1.40 -30.40
CA TRP A 83 47.60 -2.75 -29.85
C TRP A 83 46.74 -3.80 -30.56
N ASN A 84 47.12 -5.07 -30.46
CA ASN A 84 46.38 -6.21 -31.02
C ASN A 84 44.86 -6.13 -30.71
N MET A 85 44.02 -6.36 -31.74
CA MET A 85 42.57 -6.26 -31.62
C MET A 85 42.01 -7.12 -30.48
N ALA A 86 42.57 -8.31 -30.25
CA ALA A 86 42.15 -9.18 -29.16
C ALA A 86 42.29 -8.50 -27.78
N LEU A 87 43.39 -7.77 -27.57
CA LEU A 87 43.62 -7.03 -26.31
C LEU A 87 42.65 -5.85 -26.17
N CYS A 88 42.31 -5.16 -27.27
CA CYS A 88 41.36 -4.06 -27.26
C CYS A 88 39.95 -4.52 -26.88
N PHE A 89 39.48 -5.66 -27.42
CA PHE A 89 38.21 -6.27 -27.02
C PHE A 89 38.21 -6.73 -25.57
N LEU A 90 39.31 -7.35 -25.11
CA LEU A 90 39.47 -7.77 -23.72
C LEU A 90 39.38 -6.58 -22.75
N LEU A 91 40.07 -5.48 -23.06
CA LEU A 91 40.03 -4.25 -22.26
C LEU A 91 38.63 -3.62 -22.28
N SER A 92 37.97 -3.59 -23.43
CA SER A 92 36.61 -3.04 -23.56
C SER A 92 35.60 -3.84 -22.75
N PHE A 93 35.74 -5.17 -22.75
CA PHE A 93 34.97 -6.05 -21.89
C PHE A 93 35.26 -5.79 -20.41
N ALA A 94 36.53 -5.72 -20.01
CA ALA A 94 36.92 -5.43 -18.63
C ALA A 94 36.37 -4.07 -18.14
N ALA A 95 36.40 -3.04 -19.01
CA ALA A 95 35.82 -1.73 -18.71
C ALA A 95 34.30 -1.81 -18.50
N ASN A 96 33.57 -2.53 -19.35
CA ASN A 96 32.13 -2.74 -19.18
C ASN A 96 31.82 -3.52 -17.88
N VAL A 97 32.62 -4.53 -17.53
CA VAL A 97 32.47 -5.28 -16.27
C VAL A 97 32.68 -4.36 -15.06
N LEU A 98 33.70 -3.50 -15.08
CA LEU A 98 33.92 -2.53 -14.00
C LEU A 98 32.73 -1.58 -13.84
N VAL A 99 32.21 -1.05 -14.94
CA VAL A 99 31.00 -0.20 -14.94
C VAL A 99 29.81 -0.97 -14.37
N ALA A 100 29.60 -2.21 -14.80
CA ALA A 100 28.52 -3.07 -14.29
C ALA A 100 28.63 -3.33 -12.77
N ILE A 101 29.84 -3.55 -12.25
CA ILE A 101 30.08 -3.72 -10.82
C ILE A 101 29.72 -2.44 -10.06
N VAL A 102 30.15 -1.27 -10.55
CA VAL A 102 29.84 0.02 -9.91
C VAL A 102 28.34 0.29 -9.90
N LEU A 103 27.65 0.12 -11.04
CA LEU A 103 26.20 0.25 -11.09
C LEU A 103 25.49 -0.77 -10.21
N GLY A 104 25.97 -2.01 -10.16
CA GLY A 104 25.44 -3.05 -9.28
C GLY A 104 25.57 -2.68 -7.80
N LEU A 105 26.73 -2.17 -7.38
CA LEU A 105 26.96 -1.68 -6.01
C LEU A 105 26.05 -0.51 -5.67
N VAL A 106 25.93 0.48 -6.56
CA VAL A 106 24.99 1.60 -6.39
C VAL A 106 23.56 1.07 -6.26
N GLY A 107 23.14 0.18 -7.15
CA GLY A 107 21.83 -0.47 -7.09
C GLY A 107 21.59 -1.13 -5.73
N VAL A 108 22.51 -1.97 -5.26
CA VAL A 108 22.43 -2.63 -3.95
C VAL A 108 22.37 -1.62 -2.81
N LEU A 109 23.12 -0.51 -2.86
CA LEU A 109 23.05 0.55 -1.86
C LEU A 109 21.68 1.25 -1.85
N PHE A 110 21.10 1.53 -3.02
CA PHE A 110 19.75 2.08 -3.15
C PHE A 110 18.70 1.10 -2.63
N PHE A 111 18.78 -0.18 -3.00
CA PHE A 111 17.90 -1.24 -2.50
C PHE A 111 18.04 -1.41 -0.99
N LYS A 112 19.25 -1.39 -0.45
CA LYS A 112 19.50 -1.49 0.99
C LYS A 112 18.98 -0.25 1.73
N LYS A 113 19.08 0.94 1.15
CA LYS A 113 18.50 2.17 1.71
C LYS A 113 16.96 2.13 1.68
N ALA A 114 16.37 1.67 0.57
CA ALA A 114 14.94 1.45 0.44
C ALA A 114 14.42 0.38 1.43
N SER A 115 15.12 -0.74 1.59
CA SER A 115 14.78 -1.79 2.55
C SER A 115 15.00 -1.40 4.01
N LYS A 116 16.00 -0.53 4.29
CA LYS A 116 16.21 0.01 5.64
C LYS A 116 15.11 1.01 6.02
N SER A 117 14.49 1.66 5.03
CA SER A 117 13.19 2.29 5.23
C SER A 117 12.15 1.18 5.42
N LYS A 118 11.92 0.79 6.67
CA LYS A 118 10.96 -0.26 7.05
C LYS A 118 9.49 0.07 6.68
N GLY A 119 9.22 1.03 5.80
CA GLY A 119 7.87 1.43 5.41
C GLY A 119 7.09 0.30 4.73
N PRO A 120 7.57 -0.28 3.61
CA PRO A 120 6.82 -1.30 2.88
C PRO A 120 6.67 -2.62 3.64
N GLN A 121 7.71 -3.04 4.37
CA GLN A 121 7.68 -4.27 5.18
C GLN A 121 6.87 -4.14 6.46
N LYS A 122 6.87 -2.98 7.13
CA LYS A 122 5.98 -2.77 8.31
C LYS A 122 4.53 -2.75 7.91
N VAL A 123 4.18 -2.13 6.77
CA VAL A 123 2.80 -2.14 6.26
C VAL A 123 2.35 -3.56 5.92
N ALA A 124 3.20 -4.34 5.23
CA ALA A 124 2.88 -5.74 4.94
C ALA A 124 2.80 -6.63 6.19
N ALA A 125 3.66 -6.40 7.19
CA ALA A 125 3.64 -7.11 8.46
C ALA A 125 2.42 -6.74 9.31
N SER A 126 2.10 -5.45 9.43
CA SER A 126 0.90 -4.99 10.15
C SER A 126 -0.38 -5.49 9.51
N VAL A 127 -0.47 -5.58 8.17
CA VAL A 127 -1.63 -6.19 7.50
C VAL A 127 -1.76 -7.68 7.82
N LYS A 128 -0.65 -8.43 7.86
CA LYS A 128 -0.67 -9.85 8.26
C LYS A 128 -1.02 -10.03 9.74
N GLU A 129 -0.52 -9.16 10.60
CA GLU A 129 -0.80 -9.18 12.04
C GLU A 129 -2.27 -8.84 12.33
N THR A 130 -2.82 -7.81 11.69
CA THR A 130 -4.24 -7.45 11.79
C THR A 130 -5.13 -8.57 11.26
N ALA A 131 -4.77 -9.22 10.15
CA ALA A 131 -5.51 -10.39 9.66
C ALA A 131 -5.45 -11.58 10.63
N GLY A 132 -4.32 -11.81 11.29
CA GLY A 132 -4.16 -12.88 12.29
C GLY A 132 -4.93 -12.65 13.58
N VAL A 133 -5.08 -11.39 14.01
CA VAL A 133 -5.86 -11.00 15.20
C VAL A 133 -7.36 -11.07 14.91
N LEU A 134 -7.80 -10.62 13.74
CA LEU A 134 -9.20 -10.70 13.32
C LEU A 134 -9.65 -12.15 13.06
N GLY A 135 -8.74 -13.01 12.60
CA GLY A 135 -9.02 -14.45 12.44
C GLY A 135 -9.09 -15.25 13.76
N ASN A 136 -8.48 -14.75 14.84
CA ASN A 136 -8.48 -15.42 16.16
C ASN A 136 -9.45 -14.83 17.18
N ALA A 137 -10.10 -13.70 16.87
CA ALA A 137 -11.11 -13.12 17.75
C ALA A 137 -12.40 -13.96 17.72
N LYS A 138 -12.51 -14.93 18.64
CA LYS A 138 -13.81 -15.52 18.98
C LYS A 138 -14.72 -14.41 19.53
N PRO A 139 -16.00 -14.31 19.11
CA PRO A 139 -16.94 -13.37 19.69
C PRO A 139 -17.10 -13.68 21.18
N HIS A 140 -16.59 -12.81 22.05
CA HIS A 140 -16.86 -12.92 23.47
C HIS A 140 -18.30 -12.47 23.73
N PRO A 141 -19.16 -13.34 24.30
CA PRO A 141 -20.47 -12.92 24.77
C PRO A 141 -20.26 -11.90 25.89
N ARG A 142 -20.77 -10.68 25.71
CA ARG A 142 -20.82 -9.68 26.76
C ARG A 142 -21.74 -10.23 27.87
N PRO A 143 -21.25 -10.43 29.12
CA PRO A 143 -22.16 -10.78 30.20
C PRO A 143 -23.16 -9.63 30.37
N ALA A 144 -24.45 -9.97 30.37
CA ALA A 144 -25.54 -9.05 30.61
C ALA A 144 -25.31 -8.34 31.95
N ILE A 145 -25.23 -7.01 31.92
CA ILE A 145 -25.22 -6.19 33.12
C ILE A 145 -26.66 -6.14 33.58
N GLU A 146 -27.07 -7.08 34.43
CA GLU A 146 -28.47 -7.17 34.89
C GLU A 146 -28.64 -7.15 36.42
N GLU A 147 -27.62 -6.79 37.20
CA GLU A 147 -27.77 -6.85 38.67
C GLU A 147 -27.11 -5.75 39.51
N ARG A 148 -26.51 -4.71 38.91
CA ARG A 148 -25.77 -3.67 39.69
C ARG A 148 -26.22 -2.23 39.45
N VAL A 149 -27.53 -2.01 39.26
CA VAL A 149 -28.09 -0.67 39.01
C VAL A 149 -28.89 -0.04 40.17
N PRO A 150 -29.15 -0.63 41.36
CA PRO A 150 -29.86 0.14 42.39
C PRO A 150 -28.97 1.12 43.18
N GLU A 151 -27.69 0.79 43.47
CA GLU A 151 -26.88 1.63 44.38
C GLU A 151 -26.35 2.93 43.75
N ALA A 152 -25.98 2.92 42.47
CA ALA A 152 -25.41 4.08 41.81
C ALA A 152 -26.44 5.21 41.58
N ILE A 153 -27.73 4.84 41.48
CA ILE A 153 -28.83 5.79 41.30
C ILE A 153 -29.24 6.38 42.66
N GLU A 154 -29.19 5.60 43.74
CA GLU A 154 -29.52 6.10 45.08
C GLU A 154 -28.43 7.05 45.63
N ALA A 155 -27.16 6.81 45.30
CA ALA A 155 -26.04 7.68 45.67
C ALA A 155 -26.11 9.07 45.00
N VAL A 156 -26.67 9.17 43.78
CA VAL A 156 -26.82 10.46 43.08
C VAL A 156 -28.03 11.25 43.58
N ALA A 157 -29.09 10.56 44.05
CA ALA A 157 -30.30 11.19 44.56
C ALA A 157 -30.14 11.80 45.97
N ARG A 158 -29.23 11.25 46.79
CA ARG A 158 -29.01 11.72 48.17
C ARG A 158 -28.07 12.93 48.27
N SER A 159 -27.42 13.32 47.18
CA SER A 159 -26.47 14.46 47.13
C SER A 159 -27.14 15.77 46.70
N SER A 160 -28.43 15.77 46.35
CA SER A 160 -29.13 16.95 45.80
C SER A 160 -30.29 17.46 46.67
N SER A 161 -30.32 17.12 47.97
CA SER A 161 -31.29 17.61 48.95
C SER A 161 -30.61 18.27 50.13
#